data_AF-A0A397DMQ7-F1
#
_entry.id   AF-A0A397DMQ7-F1
#
_cell.length_a   1.000
_cell.length_b   1.000
_cell.length_c   1.000
_cell.angle_alpha   90.00
_cell.angle_beta   90.00
_cell.angle_gamma   90.00
#
_symmetry.space_group_name_H-M   'P 1'
#
loop_
_entity.id
_entity.type
_entity.pdbx_description
1 polymer ?
#
loop_
_entity_poly.entity_id
_entity_poly.type
_entity_poly.pdbx_seq_one_letter_code
_entity_poly.pdbx_strand_id
1 'polypeptide(L)'
;MLLRYGSKTRYQYERTLMRLKAWLLREHPGCITNGEVDLPLDPVACKGFLAYECVKRGPSGAEVEPQQFKSYSTVNACKSAIKFMHKESNVRVSDELETLLAGDALVVQYAFTKNDQVGKNCTPRHIFANPGNPAICPILSLAVLIFTRGAQRGRSANLVFGENAGERFSAWLSKTCELHSVEMSSFGVLVKDIGTHSFRKGVASELSNTPGGPEAVNVWLRAGWTLGSVQGRYIFAGSGGDQFVGRAAAG
;
A
#
# COMPACT_ATOMS: atom_id res chain seq x y z
N MET A 1 -12.81 36.34 8.72
CA MET A 1 -11.43 36.01 9.18
C MET A 1 -11.08 34.63 8.65
N LEU A 2 -10.39 34.55 7.50
CA LEU A 2 -10.04 33.31 6.82
C LEU A 2 -8.82 32.68 7.51
N LEU A 3 -9.05 31.68 8.38
CA LEU A 3 -7.99 30.79 8.84
C LEU A 3 -7.38 30.10 7.61
N ARG A 4 -6.16 30.49 7.24
CA ARG A 4 -5.38 29.85 6.18
C ARG A 4 -5.28 28.36 6.50
N TYR A 5 -5.70 27.52 5.56
CA TYR A 5 -5.73 26.05 5.63
C TYR A 5 -4.38 25.44 6.08
N GLY A 6 -3.26 26.14 5.87
CA GLY A 6 -1.93 25.72 6.33
C GLY A 6 -1.70 25.71 7.85
N SER A 7 -2.48 26.48 8.63
CA SER A 7 -2.32 26.56 10.09
C SER A 7 -2.70 25.26 10.81
N LYS A 8 -3.78 24.60 10.37
CA LYS A 8 -4.28 23.36 10.97
C LYS A 8 -3.35 22.17 10.72
N THR A 9 -2.85 22.04 9.49
CA THR A 9 -1.90 20.97 9.12
C THR A 9 -0.58 21.14 9.85
N ARG A 10 -0.05 22.38 9.90
CA ARG A 10 1.17 22.69 10.65
C ARG A 10 1.01 22.34 12.13
N TYR A 11 -0.09 22.76 12.74
CA TYR A 11 -0.41 22.41 14.13
C TYR A 11 -0.46 20.88 14.38
N GLN A 12 -1.03 20.11 13.44
CA GLN A 12 -1.03 18.64 13.54
C GLN A 12 0.36 18.03 13.43
N TYR A 13 1.22 18.58 12.57
CA TYR A 13 2.62 18.17 12.47
C TYR A 13 3.39 18.50 13.73
N GLU A 14 3.27 19.72 14.25
CA GLU A 14 3.91 20.13 15.51
C GLU A 14 3.49 19.23 16.69
N ARG A 15 2.21 18.89 16.81
CA ARG A 15 1.73 17.90 17.81
C ARG A 15 2.34 16.52 17.64
N THR A 16 2.60 16.11 16.41
CA THR A 16 3.21 14.81 16.12
C THR A 16 4.70 14.82 16.40
N LEU A 17 5.38 15.92 16.08
CA LEU A 17 6.79 16.14 16.40
C LEU A 17 7.03 16.27 17.90
N MET A 18 6.11 16.85 18.67
CA MET A 18 6.18 16.84 20.14
C MET A 18 6.15 15.42 20.71
N ARG A 19 5.30 14.54 20.16
CA ARG A 19 5.27 13.12 20.55
C ARG A 19 6.56 12.39 20.16
N LEU A 20 7.10 12.67 18.97
CA LEU A 20 8.40 12.15 18.54
C LEU A 20 9.51 12.58 19.52
N LYS A 21 9.62 13.87 19.83
CA LYS A 21 10.59 14.40 20.80
C LYS A 21 10.48 13.69 22.16
N ALA A 22 9.27 13.60 22.70
CA ALA A 22 9.03 12.93 23.99
C ALA A 22 9.43 11.44 23.97
N TRP A 23 9.16 10.75 22.86
CA TRP A 23 9.55 9.34 22.69
C TRP A 23 11.07 9.18 22.56
N LEU A 24 11.73 10.03 21.75
CA LEU A 24 13.18 10.03 21.59
C LEU A 24 13.90 10.31 22.91
N LEU A 25 13.42 11.27 23.71
CA LEU A 25 13.96 11.56 25.05
C LEU A 25 14.02 10.31 25.94
N ARG A 26 13.04 9.43 25.81
CA ARG A 26 12.88 8.24 26.65
C ARG A 26 13.63 7.02 26.11
N GLU A 27 13.53 6.75 24.81
CA GLU A 27 14.03 5.51 24.21
C GLU A 27 15.36 5.70 23.45
N HIS A 28 15.64 6.89 22.93
CA HIS A 28 16.81 7.20 22.11
C HIS A 28 17.39 8.59 22.45
N PRO A 29 17.86 8.80 23.70
CA PRO A 29 18.31 10.12 24.16
C PRO A 29 19.51 10.66 23.35
N GLY A 30 20.30 9.78 22.72
CA GLY A 30 21.40 10.16 21.83
C GLY A 30 20.97 10.80 20.50
N CYS A 31 19.67 10.85 20.20
CA CYS A 31 19.13 11.56 19.04
C CYS A 31 18.59 12.96 19.40
N ILE A 32 18.88 13.46 20.60
CA ILE A 32 18.45 14.78 21.07
C ILE A 32 19.65 15.54 21.65
N THR A 33 19.90 16.74 21.12
CA THR A 33 20.88 17.69 21.65
C THR A 33 20.17 19.00 21.99
N ASN A 34 20.43 19.55 23.18
CA ASN A 34 19.81 20.79 23.68
C ASN A 34 18.27 20.81 23.64
N GLY A 35 17.62 19.65 23.78
CA GLY A 35 16.16 19.52 23.75
C GLY A 35 15.54 19.55 22.34
N GLU A 36 16.36 19.61 21.30
CA GLU A 36 15.95 19.52 19.91
C GLU A 36 16.34 18.18 19.29
N VAL A 37 15.59 17.73 18.28
CA VAL A 37 15.89 16.47 17.58
C VAL A 37 17.12 16.69 16.70
N ASP A 38 18.10 15.81 16.82
CA ASP A 38 19.27 15.84 15.95
C ASP A 38 18.88 15.42 14.53
N LEU A 39 19.23 16.26 13.56
CA LEU A 39 18.95 16.03 12.14
C LEU A 39 20.25 15.82 11.36
N PRO A 40 20.25 14.92 10.35
CA PRO A 40 19.13 14.11 9.88
C PRO A 40 18.72 13.04 10.89
N LEU A 41 17.41 12.79 11.01
CA LEU A 41 16.88 11.82 11.98
C LEU A 41 17.44 10.43 11.67
N ASP A 42 17.92 9.75 12.70
CA ASP A 42 18.41 8.38 12.57
C ASP A 42 17.29 7.43 12.06
N PRO A 43 17.52 6.65 10.99
CA PRO A 43 16.53 5.74 10.44
C PRO A 43 16.03 4.68 11.44
N VAL A 44 16.90 4.20 12.35
CA VAL A 44 16.52 3.20 13.36
C VAL A 44 15.57 3.82 14.39
N ALA A 45 15.88 5.02 14.89
CA ALA A 45 15.01 5.78 15.76
C ALA A 45 13.66 6.11 15.09
N CYS A 46 13.68 6.52 13.82
CA CYS A 46 12.45 6.75 13.05
C CYS A 46 11.58 5.49 12.95
N LYS A 47 12.19 4.34 12.62
CA LYS A 47 11.50 3.05 12.53
C LYS A 47 10.89 2.65 13.88
N GLY A 48 11.64 2.80 14.97
CA GLY A 48 11.16 2.54 16.32
C GLY A 48 9.97 3.43 16.70
N PHE A 49 10.04 4.73 16.38
CA PHE A 49 8.93 5.66 16.63
C PHE A 49 7.68 5.29 15.83
N LEU A 50 7.83 4.97 14.54
CA LEU A 50 6.70 4.57 13.71
C LEU A 50 6.07 3.28 14.22
N ALA A 51 6.85 2.29 14.66
CA ALA A 51 6.35 1.07 15.28
C ALA A 51 5.59 1.36 16.57
N TYR A 52 6.14 2.23 17.42
CA TYR A 52 5.48 2.70 18.65
C TYR A 52 4.15 3.40 18.36
N GLU A 53 4.10 4.28 17.35
CA GLU A 53 2.90 5.00 16.97
C GLU A 53 1.86 4.13 16.25
N CYS A 54 2.25 3.00 15.65
CA CYS A 54 1.31 2.08 15.00
C CYS A 54 0.34 1.43 16.00
N VAL A 55 0.73 1.27 17.26
CA VAL A 55 -0.09 0.61 18.29
C VAL A 55 -0.91 1.66 19.08
N LYS A 56 -2.17 1.34 19.39
CA LYS A 56 -3.00 2.15 20.28
C LYS A 56 -2.54 1.94 21.71
N ARG A 57 -2.39 3.05 22.43
CA ARG A 57 -1.92 3.08 23.81
C ARG A 57 -2.90 3.85 24.68
N GLY A 58 -3.09 3.37 25.91
CA GLY A 58 -3.93 4.02 26.92
C GLY A 58 -3.27 5.28 27.50
N PRO A 59 -3.96 5.99 28.42
CA PRO A 59 -3.44 7.20 29.06
C PRO A 59 -2.11 6.98 29.81
N SER A 60 -1.85 5.77 30.29
CA SER A 60 -0.60 5.37 30.95
C SER A 60 0.57 5.13 29.98
N GLY A 61 0.32 5.13 28.66
CA GLY A 61 1.31 4.76 27.64
C GLY A 61 1.44 3.25 27.39
N ALA A 62 0.77 2.41 28.18
CA ALA A 62 0.69 0.97 27.96
C ALA A 62 -0.14 0.63 26.71
N GLU A 63 0.16 -0.50 26.07
CA GLU A 63 -0.65 -1.02 24.96
C GLU A 63 -2.07 -1.34 25.45
N VAL A 64 -3.07 -1.07 24.60
CA VAL A 64 -4.45 -1.45 24.89
C VAL A 64 -4.59 -2.95 24.69
N GLU A 65 -5.25 -3.65 25.63
CA GLU A 65 -5.58 -5.07 25.51
C GLU A 65 -7.07 -5.26 25.16
N PRO A 66 -7.42 -6.06 24.13
CA PRO A 66 -6.51 -6.71 23.18
C PRO A 66 -5.78 -5.69 22.29
N GLN A 67 -4.59 -6.03 21.80
CA GLN A 67 -3.78 -5.14 20.97
C GLN A 67 -4.59 -4.54 19.80
N GLN A 68 -4.60 -3.21 19.71
CA GLN A 68 -5.26 -2.49 18.63
C GLN A 68 -4.25 -1.61 17.89
N PHE A 69 -4.42 -1.49 16.57
CA PHE A 69 -3.57 -0.64 15.74
C PHE A 69 -4.25 0.68 15.38
N LYS A 70 -3.45 1.73 15.20
CA LYS A 70 -3.91 3.01 14.63
C LYS A 70 -4.14 2.86 13.13
N SER A 71 -4.95 3.76 12.58
CA SER A 71 -5.19 3.78 11.13
C SER A 71 -3.89 4.09 10.37
N TYR A 72 -3.78 3.57 9.15
CA TYR A 72 -2.67 3.87 8.26
C TYR A 72 -2.51 5.39 8.00
N SER A 73 -3.62 6.14 7.89
CA SER A 73 -3.60 7.60 7.78
C SER A 73 -2.90 8.28 8.94
N THR A 74 -3.09 7.78 10.16
CA THR A 74 -2.43 8.31 11.35
C THR A 74 -0.93 8.10 11.29
N VAL A 75 -0.49 6.90 10.88
CA VAL A 75 0.94 6.59 10.73
C VAL A 75 1.56 7.40 9.60
N ASN A 76 0.86 7.57 8.47
CA ASN A 76 1.32 8.41 7.38
C ASN A 76 1.42 9.89 7.76
N ALA A 77 0.51 10.40 8.59
CA ALA A 77 0.64 11.76 9.12
C ALA A 77 1.93 11.93 9.94
N CYS A 78 2.37 10.89 10.66
CA CYS A 78 3.66 10.89 11.35
C CYS A 78 4.83 10.95 10.37
N LYS A 79 4.80 10.14 9.30
CA LYS A 79 5.81 10.17 8.24
C LYS A 79 5.90 11.56 7.58
N SER A 80 4.76 12.16 7.27
CA SER A 80 4.68 13.51 6.68
C SER A 80 5.22 14.58 7.64
N ALA A 81 4.93 14.48 8.93
CA ALA A 81 5.48 15.38 9.94
C ALA A 81 7.01 15.29 10.03
N ILE A 82 7.59 14.08 9.95
CA ILE A 82 9.04 13.87 9.95
C ILE A 82 9.69 14.50 8.70
N LYS A 83 9.10 14.31 7.51
CA LYS A 83 9.59 14.99 6.29
C LYS A 83 9.46 16.50 6.40
N PHE A 84 8.38 16.99 6.99
CA PHE A 84 8.16 18.41 7.22
C PHE A 84 9.22 19.02 8.14
N MET A 85 9.59 18.33 9.23
CA MET A 85 10.67 18.76 10.13
C MET A 85 12.01 18.94 9.39
N HIS A 86 12.41 17.95 8.59
CA HIS A 86 13.65 18.06 7.78
C HIS A 86 13.60 19.23 6.80
N LYS A 87 12.45 19.43 6.16
CA LYS A 87 12.22 20.54 5.25
C LYS A 87 12.30 21.89 5.96
N GLU A 88 11.73 22.05 7.15
CA GLU A 88 11.79 23.31 7.90
C GLU A 88 13.20 23.63 8.39
N SER A 89 13.97 22.60 8.79
CA SER A 89 15.37 22.77 9.19
C SER A 89 16.35 22.88 8.02
N ASN A 90 15.85 22.84 6.78
CA ASN A 90 16.67 22.86 5.56
C ASN A 90 17.75 21.74 5.53
N VAL A 91 17.44 20.59 6.12
CA VAL A 91 18.32 19.40 6.15
C VAL A 91 17.75 18.36 5.20
N ARG A 92 18.61 17.77 4.36
CA ARG A 92 18.20 16.69 3.45
C ARG A 92 17.86 15.43 4.25
N VAL A 93 16.75 14.78 3.89
CA VAL A 93 16.39 13.44 4.37
C VAL A 93 17.37 12.43 3.75
N SER A 94 18.00 11.58 4.57
CA SER A 94 18.91 10.54 4.05
C SER A 94 18.15 9.55 3.15
N ASP A 95 18.83 8.93 2.19
CA ASP A 95 18.17 8.04 1.22
C ASP A 95 17.53 6.80 1.90
N GLU A 96 18.15 6.32 2.98
CA GLU A 96 17.61 5.25 3.82
C GLU A 96 16.32 5.68 4.54
N LEU A 97 16.31 6.90 5.10
CA LEU A 97 15.13 7.45 5.75
C LEU A 97 14.01 7.76 4.73
N GLU A 98 14.36 8.25 3.54
CA GLU A 98 13.40 8.43 2.45
C GLU A 98 12.74 7.11 2.07
N THR A 99 13.53 6.04 1.94
CA THR A 99 13.02 4.69 1.64
C THR A 99 12.06 4.19 2.73
N LEU A 100 12.44 4.36 3.99
CA LEU A 100 11.60 4.01 5.14
C LEU A 100 10.25 4.78 5.14
N LEU A 101 10.30 6.07 4.81
CA LEU A 101 9.12 6.95 4.82
C LEU A 101 8.25 6.80 3.56
N ALA A 102 8.81 6.37 2.42
CA ALA A 102 8.08 6.14 1.18
C ALA A 102 7.10 4.95 1.29
N GLY A 103 7.42 3.97 2.14
CA GLY A 103 6.65 2.73 2.31
C GLY A 103 7.18 1.58 1.46
N ASP A 104 6.57 0.41 1.61
CA ASP A 104 7.05 -0.88 1.07
C ASP A 104 6.21 -1.40 -0.11
N ALA A 105 5.44 -0.53 -0.77
CA ALA A 105 4.55 -0.89 -1.86
C ALA A 105 5.02 -0.33 -3.21
N LEU A 106 4.92 -1.15 -4.26
CA LEU A 106 4.86 -0.66 -5.63
C LEU A 106 3.46 -0.08 -5.87
N VAL A 107 3.38 1.17 -6.31
CA VAL A 107 2.11 1.89 -6.49
C VAL A 107 1.76 2.01 -7.97
N VAL A 108 0.61 1.48 -8.36
CA VAL A 108 0.06 1.61 -9.72
C VAL A 108 -1.00 2.70 -9.74
N GLN A 109 -0.80 3.71 -10.56
CA GLN A 109 -1.77 4.77 -10.80
C GLN A 109 -2.64 4.44 -12.02
N TYR A 110 -3.94 4.67 -11.89
CA TYR A 110 -4.91 4.48 -12.97
C TYR A 110 -5.37 5.85 -13.45
N ALA A 111 -5.36 6.07 -14.76
CA ALA A 111 -5.94 7.26 -15.36
C ALA A 111 -7.49 7.19 -15.41
N PHE A 112 -8.01 5.99 -15.64
CA PHE A 112 -9.44 5.69 -15.68
C PHE A 112 -9.65 4.24 -15.24
N THR A 113 -10.87 3.92 -14.81
CA THR A 113 -11.28 2.54 -14.52
C THR A 113 -12.64 2.26 -15.15
N LYS A 114 -13.03 0.99 -15.24
CA LYS A 114 -14.32 0.58 -15.84
C LYS A 114 -15.50 1.40 -15.29
N ASN A 115 -15.49 1.71 -14.00
CA ASN A 115 -16.57 2.41 -13.31
C ASN A 115 -16.35 3.92 -13.20
N ASP A 116 -15.21 4.42 -13.70
CA ASP A 116 -14.84 5.84 -13.68
C ASP A 116 -14.02 6.16 -14.93
N GLN A 117 -14.74 6.32 -16.04
CA GLN A 117 -14.17 6.64 -17.36
C GLN A 117 -13.62 8.07 -17.43
N VAL A 118 -13.96 8.92 -16.45
CA VAL A 118 -13.50 10.31 -16.34
C VAL A 118 -12.24 10.41 -15.49
N GLY A 119 -11.94 9.39 -14.67
CA GLY A 119 -10.75 9.35 -13.82
C GLY A 119 -10.86 10.17 -12.53
N LYS A 120 -12.06 10.67 -12.19
CA LYS A 120 -12.26 11.61 -11.07
C LYS A 120 -12.00 10.98 -9.70
N ASN A 121 -12.27 9.68 -9.57
CA ASN A 121 -12.20 8.90 -8.34
C ASN A 121 -11.21 7.72 -8.47
N CYS A 122 -10.28 7.78 -9.42
CA CYS A 122 -9.27 6.74 -9.61
C CYS A 122 -8.23 6.81 -8.49
N THR A 123 -8.37 5.92 -7.52
CA THR A 123 -7.38 5.75 -6.45
C THR A 123 -6.23 4.86 -6.90
N PRO A 124 -5.00 5.10 -6.41
CA PRO A 124 -3.87 4.20 -6.70
C PRO A 124 -4.11 2.80 -6.12
N ARG A 125 -3.39 1.81 -6.66
CA ARG A 125 -3.37 0.42 -6.17
C ARG A 125 -1.98 0.07 -5.66
N HIS A 126 -1.91 -0.38 -4.41
CA HIS A 126 -0.65 -0.76 -3.76
C HIS A 126 -0.41 -2.27 -3.92
N ILE A 127 0.75 -2.63 -4.43
CA ILE A 127 1.22 -4.00 -4.64
C ILE A 127 2.40 -4.22 -3.71
N PHE A 128 2.35 -5.29 -2.92
CA PHE A 128 3.37 -5.60 -1.93
C PHE A 128 4.20 -6.81 -2.36
N ALA A 129 5.44 -6.87 -1.88
CA ALA A 129 6.26 -8.06 -2.03
C ALA A 129 5.80 -9.15 -1.05
N ASN A 130 5.97 -10.41 -1.46
CA ASN A 130 5.83 -11.58 -0.60
C ASN A 130 7.17 -12.32 -0.49
N PRO A 131 8.04 -11.93 0.46
CA PRO A 131 9.32 -12.60 0.63
C PRO A 131 9.17 -14.01 1.23
N GLY A 132 8.06 -14.31 1.90
CA GLY A 132 7.78 -15.63 2.49
C GLY A 132 7.43 -16.68 1.45
N ASN A 133 6.85 -16.27 0.32
CA ASN A 133 6.58 -17.14 -0.82
C ASN A 133 7.02 -16.47 -2.14
N PRO A 134 8.30 -16.59 -2.52
CA PRO A 134 8.84 -15.97 -3.73
C PRO A 134 8.11 -16.37 -5.02
N ALA A 135 7.53 -17.57 -5.07
CA ALA A 135 6.86 -18.09 -6.27
C ALA A 135 5.60 -17.30 -6.65
N ILE A 136 4.93 -16.68 -5.67
CA ILE A 136 3.73 -15.85 -5.89
C ILE A 136 3.98 -14.35 -5.73
N CYS A 137 5.23 -13.96 -5.44
CA CYS A 137 5.56 -12.56 -5.19
C CYS A 137 5.47 -11.73 -6.48
N PRO A 138 4.55 -10.74 -6.56
CA PRO A 138 4.37 -9.95 -7.77
C PRO A 138 5.57 -9.03 -8.07
N ILE A 139 6.23 -8.52 -7.02
CA ILE A 139 7.41 -7.64 -7.16
C ILE A 139 8.60 -8.42 -7.73
N LEU A 140 8.89 -9.61 -7.19
CA LEU A 140 9.92 -10.50 -7.73
C LEU A 140 9.61 -10.93 -9.16
N SER A 141 8.36 -11.31 -9.45
CA SER A 141 7.92 -11.68 -10.81
C SER A 141 8.14 -10.54 -11.81
N LEU A 142 7.83 -9.31 -11.42
CA LEU A 142 8.08 -8.12 -12.24
C LEU A 142 9.58 -7.86 -12.42
N ALA A 143 10.40 -8.01 -11.37
CA ALA A 143 11.84 -7.86 -11.47
C ALA A 143 12.43 -8.86 -12.46
N VAL A 144 12.08 -10.14 -12.35
CA VAL A 144 12.50 -11.19 -13.30
C VAL A 144 12.11 -10.81 -14.72
N LEU A 145 10.87 -10.35 -14.94
CA LEU A 145 10.43 -9.91 -16.27
C LEU A 145 11.28 -8.77 -16.84
N ILE A 146 11.59 -7.75 -16.03
CA ILE A 146 12.37 -6.58 -16.46
C ILE A 146 13.82 -6.98 -16.78
N PHE A 147 14.46 -7.73 -15.89
CA PHE A 147 15.87 -8.09 -16.05
C PHE A 147 16.11 -9.16 -17.12
N THR A 148 15.12 -10.01 -17.43
CA THR A 148 15.26 -11.03 -18.48
C THR A 148 14.89 -10.53 -19.87
N ARG A 149 14.03 -9.51 -20.00
CA ARG A 149 13.62 -8.97 -21.31
C ARG A 149 14.70 -8.15 -22.02
N GLY A 150 15.69 -7.63 -21.31
CA GLY A 150 16.73 -6.75 -21.88
C GLY A 150 16.20 -5.42 -22.43
N ALA A 151 17.09 -4.57 -22.93
CA ALA A 151 16.73 -3.28 -23.52
C ALA A 151 15.98 -3.47 -24.85
N GLN A 152 14.68 -3.17 -24.88
CA GLN A 152 13.83 -3.27 -26.06
C GLN A 152 14.15 -2.12 -27.05
N ARG A 153 15.28 -2.20 -27.77
CA ARG A 153 15.64 -1.21 -28.81
C ARG A 153 14.58 -1.23 -29.93
N GLY A 154 13.95 -0.07 -30.17
CA GLY A 154 13.05 0.15 -31.31
C GLY A 154 11.55 -0.14 -31.09
N ARG A 155 11.15 -0.63 -29.91
CA ARG A 155 9.73 -0.73 -29.50
C ARG A 155 9.39 0.39 -28.51
N SER A 156 8.10 0.71 -28.38
CA SER A 156 7.62 1.72 -27.41
C SER A 156 8.21 1.45 -26.03
N ALA A 157 9.19 2.27 -25.64
CA ALA A 157 9.94 2.13 -24.38
C ALA A 157 9.06 2.29 -23.13
N ASN A 158 7.80 2.67 -23.32
CA ASN A 158 6.86 3.01 -22.25
C ASN A 158 5.95 1.84 -21.85
N LEU A 159 5.99 0.69 -22.56
CA LEU A 159 5.11 -0.45 -22.29
C LEU A 159 5.87 -1.60 -21.62
N VAL A 160 5.78 -1.68 -20.29
CA VAL A 160 6.42 -2.73 -19.47
C VAL A 160 6.05 -4.15 -19.93
N PHE A 161 4.78 -4.36 -20.31
CA PHE A 161 4.28 -5.68 -20.75
C PHE A 161 4.34 -5.88 -22.28
N GLY A 162 4.68 -4.83 -23.04
CA GLY A 162 4.63 -4.78 -24.50
C GLY A 162 3.22 -4.54 -25.04
N GLU A 163 3.10 -4.47 -26.37
CA GLU A 163 1.83 -4.33 -27.08
C GLU A 163 0.97 -5.60 -26.92
N ASN A 164 -0.35 -5.42 -26.99
CA ASN A 164 -1.34 -6.51 -26.94
C ASN A 164 -1.15 -7.46 -25.74
N ALA A 165 -0.70 -6.91 -24.61
CA ALA A 165 -0.39 -7.68 -23.41
C ALA A 165 -1.62 -8.45 -22.89
N GLY A 166 -2.81 -7.87 -23.03
CA GLY A 166 -4.07 -8.49 -22.63
C GLY A 166 -4.41 -9.73 -23.45
N GLU A 167 -4.40 -9.65 -24.78
CA GLU A 167 -4.68 -10.81 -25.63
C GLU A 167 -3.62 -11.91 -25.45
N ARG A 168 -2.34 -11.51 -25.38
CA ARG A 168 -1.23 -12.45 -25.17
C ARG A 168 -1.36 -13.20 -23.84
N PHE A 169 -1.71 -12.49 -22.76
CA PHE A 169 -1.93 -13.11 -21.46
C PHE A 169 -3.14 -14.05 -21.49
N SER A 170 -4.24 -13.64 -22.14
CA SER A 170 -5.42 -14.49 -22.29
C SER A 170 -5.13 -15.78 -23.05
N ALA A 171 -4.41 -15.71 -24.17
CA ALA A 171 -4.03 -16.88 -24.96
C ALA A 171 -3.08 -17.81 -24.19
N TRP A 172 -2.11 -17.24 -23.48
CA TRP A 172 -1.20 -18.00 -22.62
C TRP A 172 -1.95 -18.72 -21.48
N LEU A 173 -2.92 -18.03 -20.85
CA LEU A 173 -3.74 -18.60 -19.79
C LEU A 173 -4.55 -19.79 -20.29
N SER A 174 -5.27 -19.65 -21.41
CA SER A 174 -6.05 -20.75 -22.00
C SER A 174 -5.18 -21.97 -22.27
N LYS A 175 -4.03 -21.78 -22.93
CA LYS A 175 -3.09 -22.87 -23.22
C LYS A 175 -2.56 -23.54 -21.95
N THR A 176 -2.26 -22.75 -20.92
CA THR A 176 -1.75 -23.28 -19.65
C THR A 176 -2.82 -24.11 -18.94
N CYS A 177 -4.06 -23.63 -18.88
CA CYS A 177 -5.16 -24.38 -18.29
C CYS A 177 -5.46 -25.68 -19.06
N GLU A 178 -5.37 -25.67 -20.39
CA GLU A 178 -5.55 -26.88 -21.20
C GLU A 178 -4.52 -27.96 -20.88
N LEU A 179 -3.24 -27.57 -20.71
CA LEU A 179 -2.15 -28.49 -20.33
C LEU A 179 -2.39 -29.16 -18.97
N HIS A 180 -3.06 -28.47 -18.04
CA HIS A 180 -3.37 -28.95 -16.69
C HIS A 180 -4.84 -29.36 -16.52
N SER A 181 -5.56 -29.60 -17.61
CA SER A 181 -7.01 -29.86 -17.59
C SER A 181 -7.45 -31.03 -16.69
N VAL A 182 -6.64 -32.10 -16.63
CA VAL A 182 -6.90 -33.26 -15.75
C VAL A 182 -6.83 -32.88 -14.27
N GLU A 183 -5.78 -32.16 -13.89
CA GLU A 183 -5.57 -31.67 -12.52
C GLU A 183 -6.67 -30.67 -12.13
N MET A 184 -7.01 -29.73 -13.01
CA MET A 184 -8.10 -28.78 -12.77
C MET A 184 -9.45 -29.48 -12.59
N SER A 185 -9.73 -30.53 -13.38
CA SER A 185 -10.95 -31.32 -13.24
C SER A 185 -11.01 -32.04 -11.90
N SER A 186 -9.87 -32.47 -11.34
CA SER A 186 -9.80 -33.05 -9.99
C SER A 186 -10.17 -32.05 -8.89
N PHE A 187 -9.96 -30.76 -9.13
CA PHE A 187 -10.41 -29.67 -8.25
C PHE A 187 -11.85 -29.21 -8.56
N GLY A 188 -12.56 -29.87 -9.48
CA GLY A 188 -13.92 -29.50 -9.87
C GLY A 188 -14.01 -28.24 -10.75
N VAL A 189 -12.91 -27.85 -11.41
CA VAL A 189 -12.83 -26.64 -12.24
C VAL A 189 -12.71 -27.03 -13.71
N LEU A 190 -13.62 -26.53 -14.55
CA LEU A 190 -13.50 -26.69 -15.99
C LEU A 190 -12.66 -25.57 -16.58
N VAL A 191 -11.78 -25.90 -17.53
CA VAL A 191 -10.90 -24.94 -18.21
C VAL A 191 -11.69 -23.77 -18.82
N LYS A 192 -12.86 -24.04 -19.40
CA LYS A 192 -13.74 -23.04 -20.00
C LYS A 192 -14.26 -21.97 -19.02
N ASP A 193 -14.24 -22.27 -17.72
CA ASP A 193 -14.73 -21.37 -16.67
C ASP A 193 -13.60 -20.45 -16.15
N ILE A 194 -12.36 -20.68 -16.58
CA ILE A 194 -11.20 -19.85 -16.23
C ILE A 194 -10.92 -18.84 -17.32
N GLY A 195 -10.85 -17.56 -16.91
CA GLY A 195 -10.41 -16.47 -17.76
C GLY A 195 -9.59 -15.45 -16.97
N THR A 196 -9.11 -14.42 -17.64
CA THR A 196 -8.28 -13.36 -17.02
C THR A 196 -8.98 -12.67 -15.86
N HIS A 197 -10.32 -12.60 -15.90
CA HIS A 197 -11.13 -12.02 -14.83
C HIS A 197 -11.21 -12.92 -13.58
N SER A 198 -10.88 -14.21 -13.69
CA SER A 198 -10.91 -15.17 -12.59
C SER A 198 -9.90 -14.83 -11.50
N PHE A 199 -8.72 -14.28 -11.85
CA PHE A 199 -7.74 -13.81 -10.86
C PHE A 199 -8.32 -12.75 -9.93
N ARG A 200 -8.92 -11.70 -10.51
CA ARG A 200 -9.50 -10.61 -9.73
C ARG A 200 -10.70 -11.06 -8.90
N LYS A 201 -11.57 -11.92 -9.44
CA LYS A 201 -12.73 -12.47 -8.72
C LYS A 201 -12.31 -13.44 -7.62
N GLY A 202 -11.31 -14.29 -7.88
CA GLY A 202 -10.78 -15.27 -6.94
C GLY A 202 -10.19 -14.59 -5.72
N VAL A 203 -9.26 -13.65 -5.92
CA VAL A 203 -8.67 -12.86 -4.82
C VAL A 203 -9.75 -12.10 -4.04
N ALA A 204 -10.71 -11.48 -4.72
CA ALA A 204 -11.81 -10.80 -4.02
C ALA A 204 -12.65 -11.76 -3.15
N SER A 205 -12.89 -12.98 -3.64
CA SER A 205 -13.65 -14.01 -2.93
C SER A 205 -12.87 -14.54 -1.72
N GLU A 206 -11.59 -14.84 -1.90
CA GLU A 206 -10.69 -15.32 -0.84
C GLU A 206 -10.60 -14.29 0.29
N LEU A 207 -10.31 -13.02 -0.03
CA LEU A 207 -10.19 -11.96 0.96
C LEU A 207 -11.50 -11.69 1.70
N SER A 208 -12.65 -11.77 1.01
CA SER A 208 -13.95 -11.58 1.63
C SER A 208 -14.31 -12.71 2.60
N ASN A 209 -13.71 -13.88 2.46
CA ASN A 209 -13.93 -15.06 3.31
C ASN A 209 -12.84 -15.26 4.36
N THR A 210 -11.89 -14.33 4.49
CA THR A 210 -10.79 -14.43 5.46
C THR A 210 -11.23 -13.81 6.80
N PRO A 211 -11.34 -14.58 7.90
CA PRO A 211 -11.66 -14.01 9.21
C PRO A 211 -10.59 -13.01 9.65
N GLY A 212 -11.02 -11.81 10.06
CA GLY A 212 -10.10 -10.70 10.38
C GLY A 212 -9.43 -10.06 9.15
N GLY A 213 -9.84 -10.45 7.94
CA GLY A 213 -9.37 -9.88 6.69
C GLY A 213 -9.89 -8.47 6.41
N PRO A 214 -9.57 -7.92 5.23
CA PRO A 214 -10.01 -6.59 4.83
C PRO A 214 -11.53 -6.47 4.78
N GLU A 215 -12.04 -5.29 5.13
CA GLU A 215 -13.46 -4.97 4.98
C GLU A 215 -13.93 -5.17 3.53
N ALA A 216 -15.06 -5.84 3.34
CA ALA A 216 -15.58 -6.23 2.03
C ALA A 216 -15.72 -5.04 1.05
N VAL A 217 -16.11 -3.87 1.55
CA VAL A 217 -16.17 -2.62 0.77
C VAL A 217 -14.83 -2.30 0.12
N ASN A 218 -13.72 -2.37 0.87
CA ASN A 218 -12.39 -2.06 0.34
C ASN A 218 -11.96 -3.11 -0.70
N VAL A 219 -12.35 -4.37 -0.51
CA VAL A 219 -12.12 -5.45 -1.49
C VAL A 219 -12.88 -5.16 -2.79
N TRP A 220 -14.17 -4.81 -2.72
CA TRP A 220 -15.00 -4.52 -3.89
C TRP A 220 -14.52 -3.28 -4.65
N LEU A 221 -14.16 -2.22 -3.93
CA LEU A 221 -13.58 -1.00 -4.51
C LEU A 221 -12.24 -1.29 -5.21
N ARG A 222 -11.37 -2.10 -4.59
CA ARG A 222 -10.11 -2.52 -5.22
C ARG A 222 -10.34 -3.36 -6.48
N ALA A 223 -11.31 -4.28 -6.42
CA ALA A 223 -11.74 -5.09 -7.57
C ALA A 223 -12.41 -4.27 -8.68
N GLY A 224 -12.71 -2.99 -8.44
CA GLY A 224 -13.40 -2.13 -9.39
C GLY A 224 -14.83 -2.59 -9.62
N TRP A 225 -15.53 -3.01 -8.56
CA TRP A 225 -16.95 -3.30 -8.59
C TRP A 225 -17.75 -2.06 -8.18
N THR A 226 -18.96 -1.94 -8.71
CA THR A 226 -19.87 -0.87 -8.32
C THR A 226 -20.52 -1.22 -6.98
N LEU A 227 -20.62 -0.23 -6.08
CA LEU A 227 -21.40 -0.35 -4.85
C LEU A 227 -22.91 -0.11 -5.13
N GLY A 228 -23.30 0.14 -6.38
CA GLY A 228 -24.65 0.54 -6.73
C GLY A 228 -24.94 2.01 -6.39
N SER A 229 -26.14 2.46 -6.76
CA SER A 229 -26.52 3.89 -6.72
C SER A 229 -26.68 4.45 -5.32
N VAL A 230 -27.05 3.62 -4.34
CA VAL A 230 -27.32 4.05 -2.96
C VAL A 230 -26.05 3.99 -2.12
N GLN A 231 -25.43 2.80 -1.99
CA GLN A 231 -24.25 2.64 -1.14
C GLN A 231 -23.07 3.50 -1.62
N GLY A 232 -22.88 3.63 -2.94
CA GLY A 232 -21.82 4.48 -3.51
C GLY A 232 -21.93 5.97 -3.20
N ARG A 233 -23.04 6.45 -2.63
CA ARG A 233 -23.19 7.86 -2.18
C ARG A 233 -22.66 8.10 -0.77
N TYR A 234 -22.59 7.04 0.04
CA TYR A 234 -22.32 7.15 1.48
C TYR A 234 -21.08 6.34 1.92
N ILE A 235 -20.71 5.32 1.14
CA ILE A 235 -19.59 4.44 1.45
C ILE A 235 -18.39 4.84 0.59
N PHE A 236 -17.31 5.20 1.26
CA PHE A 236 -16.06 5.61 0.65
C PHE A 236 -14.92 4.69 1.07
N ALA A 237 -13.90 4.56 0.23
CA ALA A 237 -12.69 3.83 0.61
C ALA A 237 -12.09 4.44 1.87
N GLY A 238 -11.91 3.62 2.91
CA GLY A 238 -11.22 4.05 4.12
C GLY A 238 -9.74 4.36 3.83
N SER A 239 -9.17 5.31 4.56
CA SER A 239 -7.73 5.58 4.47
C SER A 239 -6.92 4.35 4.88
N GLY A 240 -6.07 3.83 3.99
CA GLY A 240 -5.35 2.58 4.25
C GLY A 240 -6.04 1.31 3.74
N GLY A 241 -7.29 1.42 3.28
CA GLY A 241 -8.08 0.26 2.85
C GLY A 241 -7.43 -0.49 1.68
N ASP A 242 -7.01 0.24 0.65
CA ASP A 242 -6.33 -0.37 -0.50
C ASP A 242 -4.97 -0.99 -0.12
N GLN A 243 -4.22 -0.38 0.80
CA GLN A 243 -2.96 -0.94 1.29
C GLN A 243 -3.20 -2.26 2.02
N PHE A 244 -4.21 -2.33 2.90
CA PHE A 244 -4.49 -3.57 3.62
C PHE A 244 -4.96 -4.67 2.67
N VAL A 245 -5.91 -4.37 1.76
CA VAL A 245 -6.35 -5.32 0.74
C VAL A 245 -5.18 -5.75 -0.14
N GLY A 246 -4.29 -4.83 -0.53
CA GLY A 246 -3.13 -5.13 -1.35
C GLY A 246 -2.11 -6.02 -0.66
N ARG A 247 -1.90 -5.86 0.65
CA ARG A 247 -1.01 -6.73 1.43
C ARG A 247 -1.61 -8.12 1.60
N ALA A 248 -2.89 -8.19 1.95
CA ALA A 248 -3.59 -9.47 2.06
C ALA A 248 -3.65 -10.22 0.71
N ALA A 249 -3.79 -9.50 -0.40
CA ALA A 249 -3.77 -10.08 -1.75
C ALA A 249 -2.39 -10.60 -2.20
N ALA A 250 -1.30 -10.26 -1.50
CA ALA A 250 0.05 -10.70 -1.87
C ALA A 250 0.38 -12.11 -1.34
N GLY A 251 -0.49 -12.69 -0.50
CA GLY A 251 -0.28 -13.96 0.19
C GLY A 251 0.37 -13.77 1.55
#